data_AF-S3Y0K3-F1
#
_entry.id   AF-S3Y0K3-F1
#
_cell.length_a   1.000
_cell.length_b   1.000
_cell.length_c   1.000
_cell.angle_alpha   90.00
_cell.angle_beta   90.00
_cell.angle_gamma   90.00
#
_symmetry.space_group_name_H-M   'P 1'
#
loop_
_entity.id
_entity.type
_entity.pdbx_description
1 polymer ?
#
loop_
_entity_poly.entity_id
_entity_poly.type
_entity_poly.pdbx_seq_one_letter_code
_entity_poly.pdbx_strand_id
1 'polypeptide(L)'
;MNNNAAPEEHTAEQKAALERLTVAQENLVKSREAYEKAVEGLEAIKAYNEAMKPLMEYYDNGWLADVTTTESIYERPEAAGEDEIWDMHGGQYELMRELLAVSSHFFVRVPGEEEQED
;
A
#
# COMPACT_ATOMS: atom_id res chain seq x y z
N MET A 1 -12.03 16.29 58.56
CA MET A 1 -13.03 15.30 58.11
C MET A 1 -12.57 14.78 56.77
N ASN A 2 -12.21 13.50 56.69
CA ASN A 2 -11.71 12.85 55.48
C ASN A 2 -12.85 12.72 54.47
N ASN A 3 -12.80 13.51 53.39
CA ASN A 3 -13.60 13.23 52.19
C ASN A 3 -12.92 12.10 51.41
N ASN A 4 -13.01 10.86 51.91
CA ASN A 4 -12.87 9.69 51.07
C ASN A 4 -14.18 9.54 50.29
N ALA A 5 -14.33 10.34 49.23
CA ALA A 5 -15.32 10.05 48.21
C ALA A 5 -14.86 8.73 47.55
N ALA A 6 -15.59 7.65 47.80
CA ALA A 6 -15.44 6.43 47.02
C ALA A 6 -15.59 6.79 45.53
N PRO A 7 -14.81 6.19 44.61
CA PRO A 7 -15.03 6.41 43.19
C PRO A 7 -16.48 6.01 42.88
N GLU A 8 -17.25 6.90 42.25
CA GLU A 8 -18.62 6.56 41.83
C GLU A 8 -18.54 5.31 40.95
N GLU A 9 -19.16 4.21 41.39
CA GLU A 9 -19.21 2.99 40.60
C GLU A 9 -19.94 3.27 39.28
N HIS A 10 -19.25 3.07 38.15
CA HIS A 10 -19.86 3.22 36.84
C HIS A 10 -21.12 2.36 36.69
N THR A 11 -22.17 2.92 36.09
CA THR A 11 -23.37 2.15 35.74
C THR A 11 -23.02 1.05 34.74
N ALA A 12 -23.86 0.01 34.65
CA ALA A 12 -23.66 -1.08 33.67
C ALA A 12 -23.57 -0.55 32.23
N GLU A 13 -24.37 0.46 31.91
CA GLU A 13 -24.35 1.12 30.60
C GLU A 13 -23.05 1.90 30.36
N GLN A 14 -22.53 2.62 31.37
CA GLN A 14 -21.24 3.30 31.29
C GLN A 14 -20.08 2.32 31.07
N LYS A 15 -20.10 1.16 31.75
CA LYS A 15 -19.09 0.10 31.54
C LYS A 15 -19.15 -0.47 30.12
N ALA A 16 -20.35 -0.80 29.64
CA ALA A 16 -20.53 -1.30 28.28
C ALA A 16 -20.12 -0.26 27.21
N ALA A 17 -20.37 1.03 27.45
CA ALA A 17 -19.92 2.10 26.56
C ALA A 17 -18.39 2.20 26.54
N LEU A 18 -17.75 2.10 27.70
CA LEU A 18 -16.28 2.12 27.81
C LEU A 18 -15.62 0.94 27.10
N GLU A 19 -16.22 -0.26 27.17
CA GLU A 19 -15.75 -1.44 26.43
C GLU A 19 -15.79 -1.21 24.91
N ARG A 20 -16.91 -0.66 24.38
CA ARG A 20 -17.01 -0.33 22.95
C ARG A 20 -15.99 0.74 22.54
N LEU A 21 -15.79 1.77 23.36
CA LEU A 21 -14.79 2.81 23.11
C LEU A 21 -13.37 2.26 23.14
N THR A 22 -13.08 1.30 24.01
CA THR A 22 -11.77 0.63 24.06
C THR A 22 -11.50 -0.11 22.76
N VAL A 23 -12.46 -0.89 22.26
CA VAL A 23 -12.34 -1.58 20.96
C VAL A 23 -12.17 -0.58 19.81
N ALA A 24 -12.94 0.51 19.82
CA ALA A 24 -12.81 1.57 18.81
C ALA A 24 -11.42 2.24 18.86
N GLN A 25 -10.88 2.48 20.05
CA GLN A 25 -9.55 3.05 20.24
C GLN A 25 -8.46 2.11 19.71
N GLU A 26 -8.56 0.81 19.97
CA GLU A 26 -7.63 -0.18 19.41
C GLU A 26 -7.65 -0.20 17.89
N ASN A 27 -8.85 -0.16 17.29
CA ASN A 27 -9.00 -0.10 15.85
C ASN A 27 -8.42 1.20 15.28
N LEU A 28 -8.66 2.34 15.93
CA LEU A 28 -8.11 3.63 15.52
C LEU A 28 -6.58 3.63 15.50
N VAL A 29 -5.95 3.05 16.53
CA VAL A 29 -4.48 2.93 16.59
C VAL A 29 -3.97 2.06 15.44
N LYS A 30 -4.56 0.88 15.23
CA LYS A 30 -4.20 -0.03 14.12
C LYS A 30 -4.37 0.64 12.74
N SER A 31 -5.46 1.39 12.55
CA SER A 31 -5.72 2.11 11.30
C SER A 31 -4.69 3.20 11.02
N ARG A 32 -4.20 3.91 12.05
CA ARG A 32 -3.16 4.93 11.88
C ARG A 32 -1.84 4.32 11.44
N GLU A 33 -1.41 3.24 12.09
CA GLU A 33 -0.19 2.52 11.71
C GLU A 33 -0.28 1.94 10.30
N ALA A 34 -1.45 1.40 9.92
CA ALA A 34 -1.68 0.89 8.57
C ALA A 34 -1.65 2.01 7.52
N TYR A 35 -2.21 3.19 7.84
CA TYR A 35 -2.19 4.34 6.94
C TYR A 35 -0.77 4.84 6.65
N GLU A 36 0.08 4.96 7.68
CA GLU A 36 1.47 5.39 7.51
C GLU A 36 2.22 4.46 6.52
N LYS A 37 2.10 3.14 6.71
CA LYS A 37 2.69 2.14 5.81
C LYS A 37 2.10 2.20 4.39
N ALA A 38 0.81 2.47 4.27
CA ALA A 38 0.16 2.60 2.96
C ALA A 38 0.70 3.82 2.19
N VAL A 39 0.95 4.94 2.88
CA VAL A 39 1.55 6.15 2.28
C VAL A 39 2.98 5.87 1.84
N GLU A 40 3.80 5.22 2.67
CA GLU A 40 5.16 4.82 2.30
C GLU A 40 5.16 3.88 1.08
N GLY A 41 4.28 2.88 1.09
CA GLY A 41 4.11 1.96 -0.03
C GLY A 41 3.70 2.67 -1.33
N LEU A 42 2.81 3.65 -1.25
CA LEU A 42 2.39 4.45 -2.40
C LEU A 42 3.56 5.23 -3.02
N GLU A 43 4.40 5.86 -2.20
CA GLU A 43 5.59 6.56 -2.70
C GLU A 43 6.60 5.59 -3.31
N ALA A 44 6.78 4.40 -2.71
CA ALA A 44 7.64 3.35 -3.28
C ALA A 44 7.13 2.87 -4.64
N ILE A 45 5.81 2.68 -4.79
CA ILE A 45 5.18 2.31 -6.06
C ILE A 45 5.42 3.38 -7.13
N LYS A 46 5.26 4.66 -6.79
CA LYS A 46 5.53 5.78 -7.71
C LYS A 46 6.99 5.78 -8.14
N ALA A 47 7.93 5.64 -7.20
CA ALA A 47 9.35 5.61 -7.49
C ALA A 47 9.72 4.43 -8.41
N TYR A 48 9.17 3.25 -8.14
CA TYR A 48 9.34 2.08 -9.00
C TYR A 48 8.83 2.32 -10.42
N ASN A 49 7.62 2.88 -10.56
CA ASN A 49 7.04 3.20 -11.86
C ASN A 49 7.89 4.20 -12.66
N GLU A 50 8.49 5.19 -12.00
CA GLU A 50 9.41 6.13 -12.65
C GLU A 50 10.74 5.49 -13.04
N ALA A 51 11.29 4.60 -12.20
CA ALA A 51 12.53 3.89 -12.50
C ALA A 51 12.41 2.93 -13.70
N MET A 52 11.23 2.35 -13.91
CA MET A 52 10.97 1.47 -15.06
C MET A 52 10.99 2.19 -16.41
N LYS A 53 10.66 3.50 -16.46
CA LYS A 53 10.57 4.24 -17.73
C LYS A 53 11.89 4.25 -18.52
N PRO A 54 13.02 4.73 -17.98
CA PRO A 54 14.28 4.70 -18.72
C PRO A 54 14.77 3.28 -18.99
N LEU A 55 14.41 2.31 -18.13
CA LEU A 55 14.78 0.92 -18.32
C LEU A 55 14.08 0.31 -19.55
N MET A 56 12.78 0.56 -19.69
CA MET A 56 12.03 0.13 -20.88
C MET A 56 12.43 0.90 -22.13
N GLU A 57 12.74 2.20 -22.02
CA GLU A 57 13.29 2.97 -23.14
C GLU A 57 14.61 2.38 -23.64
N TYR A 58 15.49 1.95 -22.72
CA TYR A 58 16.72 1.25 -23.08
C TYR A 58 16.46 -0.12 -23.71
N TYR A 59 15.55 -0.91 -23.12
CA TYR A 59 15.16 -2.23 -23.64
C TYR A 59 14.66 -2.15 -25.08
N ASP A 60 13.79 -1.18 -25.37
CA ASP A 60 13.17 -1.03 -26.69
C ASP A 60 14.13 -0.51 -27.77
N ASN A 61 15.15 0.29 -27.39
CA ASN A 61 15.95 1.06 -28.37
C ASN A 61 17.43 0.69 -28.44
N GLY A 62 18.02 0.10 -27.40
CA GLY A 62 19.48 -0.08 -27.32
C GLY A 62 19.93 -1.47 -26.86
N TRP A 63 19.11 -2.15 -26.05
CA TRP A 63 19.49 -3.38 -25.37
C TRP A 63 20.04 -4.46 -26.31
N LEU A 64 19.33 -4.79 -27.40
CA LEU A 64 19.77 -5.85 -28.30
C LEU A 64 21.12 -5.54 -28.97
N ALA A 65 21.34 -4.27 -29.33
CA ALA A 65 22.58 -3.84 -29.98
C ALA A 65 23.77 -3.95 -29.01
N ASP A 66 23.58 -3.53 -27.75
CA ASP A 66 24.61 -3.57 -26.72
C ASP A 66 24.91 -5.01 -26.28
N VAL A 67 23.89 -5.85 -26.11
CA VAL A 67 24.06 -7.29 -25.82
C VAL A 67 24.81 -8.00 -26.94
N THR A 68 24.46 -7.73 -28.20
CA THR A 68 25.16 -8.32 -29.35
C THR A 68 26.61 -7.85 -29.42
N THR A 69 26.86 -6.57 -29.18
CA THR A 69 28.22 -5.99 -29.23
C THR A 69 29.11 -6.55 -28.11
N THR A 70 28.51 -6.90 -26.98
CA THR A 70 29.23 -7.39 -25.78
C THR A 70 29.28 -8.91 -25.67
N GLU A 71 28.71 -9.67 -26.62
CA GLU A 71 28.60 -11.14 -26.56
C GLU A 71 29.95 -11.85 -26.32
N SER A 72 31.05 -11.28 -26.82
CA SER A 72 32.40 -11.84 -26.67
C SER A 72 33.11 -11.48 -25.36
N ILE A 73 32.51 -10.68 -24.49
CA ILE A 73 33.09 -10.21 -23.23
C ILE A 73 32.53 -11.05 -22.07
N TYR A 74 33.37 -11.41 -21.11
CA TYR A 74 32.98 -12.22 -19.96
C TYR A 74 32.05 -11.47 -18.98
N GLU A 75 32.20 -10.16 -18.88
CA GLU A 75 31.36 -9.31 -18.03
C GLU A 75 29.95 -9.19 -18.62
N ARG A 76 28.97 -9.71 -17.88
CA ARG A 76 27.56 -9.65 -18.26
C ARG A 76 26.74 -9.07 -17.10
N PRO A 77 26.39 -7.76 -17.17
CA PRO A 77 25.45 -7.17 -16.22
C PRO A 77 24.11 -7.92 -16.23
N GLU A 78 23.38 -7.89 -15.12
CA GLU A 78 22.04 -8.47 -15.00
C GLU A 78 21.09 -7.92 -16.09
N ALA A 79 21.18 -6.63 -16.37
CA ALA A 79 20.43 -5.97 -17.45
C ALA A 79 20.72 -6.52 -18.86
N ALA A 80 21.77 -7.33 -19.07
CA ALA A 80 22.05 -8.02 -20.33
C ALA A 80 21.38 -9.41 -20.41
N GLY A 81 20.65 -9.82 -19.39
CA GLY A 81 19.68 -10.91 -19.44
C GLY A 81 18.39 -10.40 -20.11
N GLU A 82 17.86 -11.19 -21.06
CA GLU A 82 16.60 -10.85 -21.74
C GLU A 82 15.42 -10.85 -20.77
N ASP A 83 15.42 -11.85 -19.89
CA ASP A 83 14.33 -12.10 -18.95
C ASP A 83 14.30 -11.06 -17.83
N GLU A 84 15.44 -10.52 -17.39
CA GLU A 84 15.50 -9.67 -16.19
C GLU A 84 14.71 -8.37 -16.32
N ILE A 85 14.84 -7.65 -17.44
CA ILE A 85 14.08 -6.42 -17.68
C ILE A 85 12.61 -6.75 -17.97
N TRP A 86 12.37 -7.84 -18.70
CA TRP A 86 11.03 -8.25 -19.09
C TRP A 86 10.20 -8.73 -17.89
N ASP A 87 10.78 -9.49 -16.98
CA ASP A 87 10.17 -9.96 -15.74
C ASP A 87 9.82 -8.79 -14.83
N MET A 88 10.72 -7.80 -14.71
CA MET A 88 10.44 -6.57 -13.97
C MET A 88 9.28 -5.78 -14.61
N HIS A 89 9.19 -5.72 -15.93
CA HIS A 89 8.06 -5.11 -16.62
C HIS A 89 6.74 -5.88 -16.39
N GLY A 90 6.78 -7.21 -16.41
CA GLY A 90 5.65 -8.07 -16.04
C GLY A 90 5.16 -7.80 -14.62
N GLY A 91 6.09 -7.77 -13.65
CA GLY A 91 5.80 -7.45 -12.25
C GLY A 91 5.17 -6.07 -12.06
N GLN A 92 5.56 -5.08 -12.88
CA GLN A 92 4.94 -3.75 -12.88
C GLN A 92 3.44 -3.83 -13.21
N TYR A 93 3.05 -4.56 -14.25
CA TYR A 93 1.65 -4.72 -14.61
C TYR A 93 0.86 -5.49 -13.55
N GLU A 94 1.43 -6.56 -13.00
CA GLU A 94 0.78 -7.33 -11.95
C GLU A 94 0.48 -6.48 -10.72
N LEU A 95 1.45 -5.68 -10.28
CA LEU A 95 1.29 -4.74 -9.18
C LEU A 95 0.23 -3.68 -9.48
N MET A 96 0.23 -3.09 -10.67
CA MET A 96 -0.77 -2.07 -11.04
C MET A 96 -2.18 -2.67 -11.13
N ARG A 97 -2.32 -3.92 -11.60
CA ARG A 97 -3.60 -4.64 -11.64
C ARG A 97 -4.15 -4.84 -10.23
N GLU A 98 -3.32 -5.24 -9.28
CA GLU A 98 -3.74 -5.40 -7.89
C GLU A 98 -4.12 -4.08 -7.24
N LEU A 99 -3.35 -3.02 -7.48
CA LEU A 99 -3.68 -1.68 -7.00
C LEU A 99 -5.04 -1.19 -7.53
N LEU A 100 -5.34 -1.43 -8.80
CA LEU A 100 -6.64 -1.09 -9.38
C LEU A 100 -7.78 -1.86 -8.70
N ALA A 101 -7.60 -3.16 -8.49
CA ALA A 101 -8.59 -4.01 -7.82
C ALA A 101 -8.83 -3.53 -6.38
N VAL A 102 -7.76 -3.29 -5.60
CA VAL A 102 -7.85 -2.79 -4.22
C VAL A 102 -8.50 -1.40 -4.19
N SER A 103 -8.10 -0.50 -5.09
CA SER A 103 -8.66 0.86 -5.17
C SER A 103 -10.17 0.85 -5.40
N SER A 104 -10.68 -0.10 -6.19
CA SER A 104 -12.12 -0.22 -6.45
C SER A 104 -12.94 -0.38 -5.16
N HIS A 105 -12.40 -1.08 -4.15
CA HIS A 105 -13.08 -1.28 -2.88
C HIS A 105 -13.23 0.00 -2.04
N PHE A 106 -12.42 1.03 -2.28
CA PHE A 106 -12.56 2.33 -1.63
C PHE A 106 -13.71 3.18 -2.19
N PHE A 107 -14.20 2.85 -3.39
CA PHE A 107 -15.26 3.60 -4.07
C PHE A 107 -16.63 2.89 -4.03
N VAL A 108 -16.70 1.69 -3.47
CA VAL A 108 -17.98 1.01 -3.21
C VAL A 108 -18.59 1.62 -1.97
N ARG A 109 -19.69 2.37 -2.13
CA ARG A 109 -20.52 2.85 -1.01
C ARG A 109 -20.91 1.68 -0.11
N VAL A 110 -20.83 1.86 1.21
CA VAL A 110 -21.41 0.90 2.15
C VAL A 110 -22.94 0.93 1.98
N PRO A 111 -23.62 -0.21 1.80
CA PRO A 111 -25.08 -0.23 1.76
C PRO A 111 -25.65 0.37 3.07
N GLY A 112 -26.28 1.54 2.97
CA GLY A 112 -26.84 2.28 4.12
C GLY A 112 -26.52 3.79 4.19
N GLU A 113 -25.73 4.35 3.25
CA GLU A 113 -25.37 5.78 3.21
C GLU A 113 -26.25 6.67 2.30
N GLU A 114 -27.49 6.25 2.01
CA GLU A 114 -28.54 7.04 1.31
C GLU A 114 -29.86 6.75 2.07
N GLU A 115 -30.66 7.66 2.65
CA GLU A 115 -30.77 9.12 2.70
C GLU A 115 -31.34 9.48 4.10
N GLN A 116 -30.73 10.43 4.82
CA GLN A 116 -31.49 11.31 5.74
C GLN A 116 -31.35 12.70 5.14
N GLU A 117 -32.19 13.00 4.15
CA GLU A 117 -32.53 14.37 3.81
C GLU A 117 -33.53 14.86 4.87
N ASP A 118 -33.19 15.96 5.55
CA ASP A 118 -34.07 16.72 6.44
C ASP A 118 -35.28 17.31 5.69
#